data_AF-A0A4R2T455-F1
#
_entry.id   AF-A0A4R2T455-F1
#
_cell.length_a   1.000
_cell.length_b   1.000
_cell.length_c   1.000
_cell.angle_alpha   90.00
_cell.angle_beta   90.00
_cell.angle_gamma   90.00
#
_symmetry.space_group_name_H-M   'P 1'
#
loop_
_entity.id
_entity.type
_entity.pdbx_description
1 polymer ?
#
loop_
_entity_poly.entity_id
_entity_poly.type
_entity_poly.pdbx_seq_one_letter_code
_entity_poly.pdbx_strand_id
1 'polypeptide(L)' 'MLILTRKVGESLLISDDVSITVLNIRGNQVKLGVKAPKDVSVHREEIYHRIKESLDSVENEDFVEQA' A
#
# COMPACT_ATOMS: atom_id res chain seq x y z
N MET A 1 -13.15 1.84 -8.05
CA MET A 1 -13.00 0.67 -7.14
C MET A 1 -13.46 -0.58 -7.88
N LEU A 2 -12.61 -1.60 -7.98
CA LEU A 2 -12.94 -2.91 -8.56
C LEU A 2 -13.05 -3.92 -7.42
N ILE A 3 -14.09 -4.77 -7.41
CA ILE A 3 -14.39 -5.68 -6.30
C ILE A 3 -14.26 -7.12 -6.79
N LEU A 4 -13.42 -7.90 -6.14
CA LEU A 4 -13.15 -9.30 -6.49
C LEU A 4 -13.14 -10.14 -5.21
N THR A 5 -13.86 -11.26 -5.22
CA THR A 5 -13.87 -12.20 -4.11
C THR A 5 -12.85 -13.31 -4.38
N ARG A 6 -11.90 -13.49 -3.46
CA ARG A 6 -10.86 -14.53 -3.53
C ARG A 6 -10.94 -15.44 -2.31
N LYS A 7 -10.75 -16.74 -2.51
CA LYS A 7 -10.58 -17.75 -1.45
C LYS A 7 -9.13 -17.80 -0.99
N VAL A 8 -8.89 -18.43 0.16
CA VAL A 8 -7.53 -18.74 0.63
C VAL A 8 -6.80 -19.58 -0.42
N GLY A 9 -5.58 -19.18 -0.77
CA GLY A 9 -4.77 -19.78 -1.83
C GLY A 9 -4.96 -19.15 -3.20
N GLU A 10 -6.00 -18.34 -3.41
CA GLU A 10 -6.19 -17.63 -4.67
C GLU A 10 -5.37 -16.34 -4.73
N SER A 11 -4.99 -15.98 -5.95
CA SER A 11 -4.18 -14.81 -6.25
C SER A 11 -4.91 -13.84 -7.17
N LEU A 12 -4.58 -12.56 -7.03
CA LEU A 12 -4.91 -11.47 -7.95
C LEU A 12 -3.60 -10.95 -8.53
N LEU A 13 -3.54 -10.79 -9.86
CA LEU A 13 -2.47 -10.03 -10.51
C LEU A 13 -2.92 -8.60 -10.75
N ILE A 14 -2.02 -7.65 -10.49
CA ILE A 14 -2.13 -6.25 -10.86
C ILE A 14 -0.96 -5.97 -11.80
N SER A 15 -1.29 -5.68 -13.06
CA SER A 15 -0.29 -5.64 -14.15
C SER A 15 0.49 -6.97 -14.24
N ASP A 16 1.71 -6.95 -14.78
CA ASP A 16 2.57 -8.14 -14.91
C ASP A 16 3.54 -8.34 -13.73
N ASP A 17 3.70 -7.32 -12.87
CA ASP A 17 4.75 -7.30 -11.84
C ASP A 17 4.24 -7.46 -10.41
N VAL A 18 2.95 -7.17 -10.15
CA VAL A 18 2.38 -7.21 -8.80
C VAL A 18 1.41 -8.38 -8.66
N SER A 19 1.60 -9.21 -7.66
CA SER A 19 0.66 -10.27 -7.31
C SER A 19 0.28 -10.21 -5.83
N ILE A 20 -1.02 -10.29 -5.55
CA ILE A 20 -1.59 -10.34 -4.21
C ILE A 20 -2.20 -11.72 -4.00
N THR A 21 -1.75 -12.44 -2.97
CA THR A 21 -2.22 -13.78 -2.64
C THR A 21 -2.91 -13.77 -1.28
N VAL A 22 -4.07 -14.40 -1.16
CA VAL A 22 -4.72 -14.61 0.13
C VAL A 22 -4.10 -15.82 0.81
N LEU A 23 -3.27 -15.61 1.84
CA LEU A 23 -2.54 -16.68 2.51
C LEU A 23 -3.39 -17.40 3.56
N ASN A 24 -4.18 -16.65 4.34
CA ASN A 24 -5.03 -17.22 5.39
C ASN A 24 -6.10 -16.20 5.81
N ILE A 25 -7.22 -16.70 6.31
CA ILE A 25 -8.29 -15.91 6.92
C ILE A 25 -8.50 -16.46 8.34
N ARG A 26 -8.39 -15.61 9.35
CA ARG A 26 -8.65 -15.95 10.75
C ARG A 26 -9.63 -14.93 11.32
N GLY A 27 -10.89 -15.33 11.47
CA GLY A 27 -11.95 -14.44 11.93
C GLY A 27 -12.12 -13.26 10.96
N ASN A 28 -11.83 -12.05 11.44
CA ASN A 28 -11.85 -10.82 10.65
C ASN A 28 -10.47 -10.41 10.08
N GLN A 29 -9.41 -11.16 10.39
CA GLN A 29 -8.06 -10.86 9.91
C GLN A 29 -7.72 -11.69 8.68
N VAL A 30 -7.17 -11.03 7.67
CA VAL A 30 -6.70 -11.67 6.44
C VAL A 30 -5.20 -11.49 6.33
N LYS A 31 -4.47 -12.59 6.14
CA LYS A 31 -3.07 -12.53 5.72
C LYS A 31 -3.00 -12.41 4.21
N LEU A 32 -2.47 -11.30 3.74
CA LEU A 32 -2.21 -11.05 2.34
C LEU A 32 -0.70 -11.16 2.09
N GLY A 33 -0.31 -11.94 1.10
CA GLY A 33 1.03 -11.94 0.54
C GLY A 33 1.05 -10.97 -0.64
N VAL A 34 1.95 -9.99 -0.62
CA VAL A 34 2.15 -9.07 -1.74
C VAL A 34 3.53 -9.34 -2.31
N LYS A 35 3.59 -9.65 -3.60
CA LYS A 35 4.83 -9.74 -4.36
C LYS A 35 4.81 -8.59 -5.36
N ALA A 36 5.81 -7.73 -5.27
CA ALA A 36 5.98 -6.60 -6.15
C ALA A 36 7.49 -6.42 -6.42
N PRO A 37 7.88 -5.87 -7.57
CA PRO A 37 9.27 -5.51 -7.87
C PRO A 37 9.73 -4.37 -6.94
N LYS A 38 11.05 -4.16 -6.85
CA LYS A 38 11.64 -3.13 -5.97
C LYS A 38 11.23 -1.71 -6.34
N ASP A 39 10.85 -1.49 -7.60
CA ASP A 39 10.38 -0.20 -8.12
C ASP A 39 8.99 0.16 -7.57
N VAL A 40 8.22 -0.83 -7.09
CA VAL A 40 6.89 -0.62 -6.52
C VAL A 40 6.97 -0.77 -5.00
N SER A 41 6.99 0.36 -4.30
CA SER A 41 6.99 0.39 -2.85
C SER A 41 5.64 -0.05 -2.27
N VAL A 42 5.64 -1.13 -1.48
CA VAL A 42 4.45 -1.64 -0.80
C VAL A 42 4.44 -1.11 0.63
N HIS A 43 3.47 -0.24 0.93
CA HIS A 43 3.28 0.33 2.25
C HIS A 43 1.95 -0.11 2.86
N ARG A 44 1.87 -0.08 4.19
CA ARG A 44 0.60 -0.12 4.88
C ARG A 44 -0.05 1.26 4.79
N GLU A 45 -1.33 1.31 4.49
CA GLU A 45 -2.08 2.54 4.25
C GLU A 45 -1.91 3.56 5.39
N GLU A 46 -1.98 3.10 6.65
CA GLU A 46 -1.86 3.95 7.84
C GLU A 46 -0.47 4.57 8.05
N ILE A 47 0.55 3.98 7.43
CA ILE A 47 1.93 4.48 7.48
C ILE A 47 2.17 5.45 6.32
N TYR A 48 1.63 5.13 5.13
CA TYR A 48 1.74 6.00 3.96
C TYR A 48 1.09 7.37 4.21
N HIS A 49 -0.12 7.41 4.79
CA HIS A 49 -0.80 8.67 5.10
C HIS A 49 0.01 9.55 6.06
N ARG A 50 0.58 8.98 7.12
CA ARG A 50 1.41 9.73 8.07
C ARG A 50 2.68 10.29 7.44
N ILE A 51 3.35 9.51 6.61
CA ILE A 51 4.57 9.94 5.92
C ILE A 51 4.24 11.04 4.91
N LYS A 52 3.13 10.91 4.17
CA LYS A 52 2.71 11.93 3.21
C LYS A 52 2.35 13.25 3.88
N GLU A 53 1.58 13.24 4.97
CA GLU A 53 1.29 14.46 5.75
C GLU A 53 2.56 15.10 6.32
N SER A 54 3.56 14.29 6.70
CA SER A 54 4.85 14.80 7.19
C SER A 54 5.71 15.37 6.07
N LEU A 55 5.64 14.85 4.85
CA LEU A 55 6.38 15.38 3.69
C LEU A 55 5.72 16.65 3.14
N ASP A 56 4.39 16.69 3.04
CA ASP A 56 3.63 17.87 2.62
C ASP A 56 3.81 19.06 3.59
N SER A 57 4.12 18.82 4.87
CA SER A 57 4.39 19.88 5.85
C SER A 57 5.82 20.43 5.78
N VAL A 58 6.80 19.62 5.35
CA VAL A 58 8.21 20.05 5.22
C VAL A 58 8.42 20.93 3.98
N GLU A 59 7.73 20.68 2.87
CA GLU A 59 7.86 21.51 1.66
C GLU A 59 7.29 22.93 1.81
N ASN A 60 6.50 23.21 2.86
CA ASN A 60 5.91 24.53 3.11
C ASN A 60 6.78 25.46 3.98
N GLU A 61 7.79 24.94 4.69
CA GLU A 61 8.65 25.78 5.54
C GLU A 61 9.74 26.53 4.74
N ASP A 62 10.16 26.01 3.58
CA ASP A 62 11.17 26.65 2.71
C ASP A 62 10.66 27.96 2.03
N PHE A 63 9.34 28.20 2.00
CA PHE A 63 8.77 29.42 1.42
C PHE A 63 8.54 30.55 2.44
N VAL A 64 8.52 30.26 3.74
CA VAL A 64 8.16 31.26 4.78
C VAL A 64 9.39 32.05 5.27
N GLU A 65 10.60 31.52 5.11
CA GLU A 65 11.83 32.17 5.61
C GLU A 65 12.41 33.26 4.66
N GLN A 66 11.77 33.52 3.52
CA GLN A 66 12.21 34.56 2.56
C GLN A 66 11.27 35.78 2.44
N ALA A 67 10.30 35.97 3.34
CA ALA A 67 9.38 37.12 3.33
C ALA A 67 9.71 38.19 4.39
#